data_AF-A0A7S1P4L5-F1
#
_entry.id   AF-A0A7S1P4L5-F1
#
_cell.length_a   1.000
_cell.length_b   1.000
_cell.length_c   1.000
_cell.angle_alpha   90.00
_cell.angle_beta   90.00
_cell.angle_gamma   90.00
#
_symmetry.space_group_name_H-M   'P 1'
#
loop_
_entity.id
_entity.type
_entity.pdbx_description
1 polymer ?
#
loop_
_entity_poly.entity_id
_entity_poly.type
_entity_poly.pdbx_seq_one_letter_code
_entity_poly.pdbx_strand_id
1 'polypeptide(L)'
;MLGKLVDHVASTPSIEMIPIVFLVSYALARIGASGFSELRSAIFARVSQVACRHIACDAFRHLHSLDLDYLLTAKSGELSTIISRGVRSTTSILNMMLFQVVPTIFEFSLVLYVLTTSVGPLTAAITVGT
;
A
#
# COMPACT_ATOMS: atom_id res chain seq x y z
N MET A 1 31.89 -28.97 -8.23
CA MET A 1 32.75 -28.28 -9.22
C MET A 1 32.47 -26.78 -9.36
N LEU A 2 31.27 -26.28 -9.04
CA LEU A 2 30.97 -24.83 -9.04
C LEU A 2 31.63 -24.02 -7.91
N GLY A 3 31.78 -24.59 -6.70
CA GLY A 3 32.40 -23.88 -5.56
C GLY A 3 33.87 -23.49 -5.78
N LYS A 4 34.65 -24.34 -6.47
CA LYS A 4 36.06 -24.02 -6.79
C LYS A 4 36.23 -22.92 -7.82
N LEU A 5 35.23 -22.65 -8.66
CA LEU A 5 35.24 -21.52 -9.60
C LEU A 5 34.92 -20.20 -8.90
N VAL A 6 34.10 -20.23 -7.84
CA VAL A 6 33.82 -19.07 -7.00
C VAL A 6 35.05 -18.69 -6.16
N ASP A 7 35.77 -19.67 -5.60
CA ASP A 7 36.97 -19.40 -4.80
C ASP A 7 38.17 -18.90 -5.63
N HIS A 8 38.25 -19.23 -6.92
CA HIS A 8 39.28 -18.71 -7.82
C HIS A 8 39.00 -17.26 -8.28
N VAL A 9 37.73 -16.87 -8.32
CA VAL A 9 37.30 -15.50 -8.57
C VAL A 9 37.53 -14.60 -7.35
N ALA A 10 37.43 -15.17 -6.15
CA ALA A 10 37.65 -14.45 -4.89
C ALA A 10 39.13 -14.12 -4.60
N SER A 11 40.08 -14.85 -5.21
CA SER A 11 41.51 -14.78 -4.88
C SER A 11 42.36 -13.92 -5.82
N THR A 12 41.84 -13.50 -6.97
CA THR A 12 42.40 -12.41 -7.79
C THR A 12 41.27 -11.47 -8.22
N PRO A 13 41.17 -10.25 -7.68
CA PRO A 13 40.23 -9.27 -8.17
C PRO A 13 40.73 -8.76 -9.53
N SER A 14 40.52 -9.56 -10.58
CA SER A 14 40.59 -9.10 -11.96
C SER A 14 39.51 -8.04 -12.11
N ILE A 15 39.90 -6.81 -12.45
CA ILE A 15 39.02 -5.62 -12.54
C ILE A 15 37.77 -5.90 -13.41
N GLU A 16 37.86 -6.87 -14.32
CA GLU A 16 36.80 -7.31 -15.23
C GLU A 16 35.59 -8.00 -14.54
N MET A 17 35.73 -8.59 -13.36
CA MET A 17 34.65 -9.35 -12.73
C MET A 17 33.76 -8.54 -11.77
N ILE A 18 34.26 -7.40 -11.31
CA ILE A 18 33.53 -6.41 -10.50
C ILE A 18 32.19 -6.02 -11.14
N PRO A 19 32.12 -5.61 -12.44
CA PRO A 19 30.85 -5.20 -13.05
C PRO A 19 29.83 -6.33 -13.12
N ILE A 20 30.26 -7.59 -13.33
CA ILE A 20 29.36 -8.75 -13.41
C ILE A 20 28.71 -9.01 -12.04
N VAL A 21 29.49 -8.95 -10.96
CA VAL A 21 28.99 -9.13 -9.59
C VAL A 21 27.98 -8.04 -9.25
N PHE A 22 28.30 -6.76 -9.53
CA PHE A 22 27.37 -5.64 -9.31
C PHE A 22 26.06 -5.81 -10.10
N LEU A 23 26.14 -6.25 -11.35
CA LEU A 23 24.97 -6.43 -12.21
C LEU A 23 24.07 -7.56 -11.70
N VAL A 24 24.65 -8.69 -11.29
CA VAL A 24 23.89 -9.81 -10.71
C VAL A 24 23.28 -9.43 -9.35
N SER A 25 24.04 -8.76 -8.48
CA SER A 25 23.54 -8.28 -7.19
C SER A 25 22.40 -7.28 -7.37
N TYR A 26 22.51 -6.33 -8.29
CA TYR A 26 21.44 -5.38 -8.60
C TYR A 26 20.21 -6.08 -9.18
N ALA A 27 20.38 -7.02 -10.11
CA ALA A 27 19.27 -7.78 -10.70
C ALA A 27 18.52 -8.60 -9.64
N LEU A 28 19.23 -9.29 -8.75
CA LEU A 28 18.62 -10.02 -7.63
C LEU A 28 17.91 -9.09 -6.66
N ALA A 29 18.53 -7.96 -6.29
CA ALA A 29 17.90 -6.96 -5.43
C ALA A 29 16.64 -6.37 -6.07
N ARG A 30 16.65 -6.09 -7.37
CA ARG A 30 15.51 -5.56 -8.14
C ARG A 30 14.35 -6.56 -8.18
N ILE A 31 14.64 -7.83 -8.49
CA ILE A 31 13.63 -8.90 -8.53
C ILE A 31 13.06 -9.13 -7.13
N GLY A 32 13.92 -9.16 -6.10
CA GLY A 32 13.50 -9.26 -4.70
C GLY A 32 12.60 -8.11 -4.28
N ALA A 33 12.97 -6.87 -4.60
CA ALA A 33 12.17 -5.68 -4.30
C ALA A 33 10.79 -5.72 -4.99
N SER A 34 10.74 -6.09 -6.28
CA SER A 34 9.46 -6.28 -6.99
C SER A 34 8.64 -7.40 -6.39
N GLY A 35 9.24 -8.54 -6.04
CA GLY A 35 8.55 -9.66 -5.41
C GLY A 35 7.97 -9.29 -4.05
N PHE A 36 8.73 -8.61 -3.19
CA PHE A 36 8.24 -8.10 -1.92
C PHE A 36 7.11 -7.09 -2.09
N SER A 37 7.18 -6.22 -3.10
CA SER A 37 6.10 -5.28 -3.42
C SER A 37 4.83 -6.01 -3.83
N GLU A 38 4.93 -7.04 -4.66
CA GLU A 38 3.78 -7.82 -5.13
C GLU A 38 3.15 -8.62 -3.97
N LEU A 39 4.00 -9.22 -3.13
CA LEU A 39 3.59 -10.02 -1.98
C LEU A 39 2.90 -9.14 -0.92
N ARG A 40 3.42 -7.94 -0.70
CA ARG A 40 2.78 -6.89 0.10
C ARG A 40 1.40 -6.55 -0.48
N SER A 41 1.31 -6.25 -1.78
CA SER A 41 0.04 -5.94 -2.45
C SER A 41 -0.98 -7.08 -2.34
N ALA A 42 -0.54 -8.33 -2.47
CA ALA A 42 -1.40 -9.51 -2.31
C ALA A 42 -1.92 -9.67 -0.87
N ILE A 43 -1.06 -9.47 0.14
CA ILE A 43 -1.47 -9.49 1.56
C ILE A 43 -2.49 -8.37 1.82
N PHE A 44 -2.24 -7.15 1.34
CA PHE A 44 -3.15 -6.02 1.53
C PHE A 44 -4.46 -6.20 0.78
N ALA A 45 -4.47 -6.78 -0.41
CA ALA A 45 -5.71 -7.09 -1.14
C ALA A 45 -6.66 -7.93 -0.27
N ARG A 46 -6.12 -8.93 0.45
CA ARG A 46 -6.91 -9.78 1.35
C ARG A 46 -7.49 -8.99 2.53
N VAL A 47 -6.71 -8.08 3.13
CA VAL A 47 -7.16 -7.23 4.24
C VAL A 47 -8.24 -6.25 3.78
N SER A 48 -8.03 -5.59 2.64
CA SER A 48 -9.00 -4.66 2.04
C SER A 48 -10.33 -5.35 1.71
N GLN A 49 -10.28 -6.60 1.25
CA GLN A 49 -11.46 -7.38 0.92
C GLN A 49 -12.27 -7.77 2.17
N VAL A 50 -11.59 -8.08 3.28
CA VAL A 50 -12.24 -8.35 4.58
C VAL A 50 -12.86 -7.08 5.14
N ALA A 51 -12.15 -5.95 5.11
CA ALA A 51 -12.69 -4.67 5.56
C ALA A 51 -13.94 -4.27 4.75
N CYS A 52 -13.88 -4.38 3.42
CA CYS A 52 -15.02 -4.13 2.54
C CYS A 52 -16.22 -5.02 2.88
N ARG A 53 -15.99 -6.32 3.12
CA ARG A 53 -17.05 -7.27 3.50
C ARG A 53 -17.69 -6.91 4.85
N HIS A 54 -16.90 -6.49 5.82
CA HIS A 54 -17.40 -6.16 7.15
C HIS A 54 -18.29 -4.92 7.10
N ILE A 55 -17.85 -3.89 6.38
CA ILE A 55 -18.62 -2.66 6.30
C ILE A 55 -19.88 -2.83 5.43
N ALA A 56 -19.84 -3.68 4.40
CA ALA A 56 -21.03 -4.05 3.65
C ALA A 56 -22.09 -4.75 4.53
N CYS A 57 -21.67 -5.63 5.44
CA CYS A 57 -22.56 -6.30 6.39
C CYS A 57 -23.14 -5.33 7.43
N ASP A 58 -22.33 -4.43 7.99
CA ASP A 58 -22.81 -3.45 8.98
C ASP A 58 -23.79 -2.45 8.36
N ALA A 59 -23.55 -2.01 7.12
CA ALA A 59 -24.49 -1.18 6.38
C ALA A 59 -25.84 -1.92 6.16
N PHE A 60 -25.81 -3.23 5.88
CA PHE A 60 -27.02 -4.03 5.71
C PHE A 60 -27.81 -4.19 7.03
N ARG A 61 -27.11 -4.39 8.15
CA ARG A 61 -27.73 -4.48 9.47
C ARG A 61 -28.33 -3.16 9.93
N HIS A 62 -27.64 -2.04 9.71
CA HIS A 62 -28.14 -0.73 10.10
C HIS A 62 -29.41 -0.34 9.32
N LEU A 63 -29.51 -0.78 8.06
CA LEU A 63 -30.73 -0.65 7.26
C LEU A 63 -31.90 -1.50 7.78
N HIS A 64 -31.61 -2.67 8.35
CA HIS A 64 -32.64 -3.57 8.90
C HIS A 64 -33.08 -3.16 10.32
N SER A 65 -32.29 -2.32 11.02
CA SER A 65 -32.59 -1.84 12.37
C SER A 65 -33.32 -0.49 12.41
N LEU A 66 -33.70 0.07 11.26
CA LEU A 66 -34.40 1.35 11.20
C LEU A 66 -35.92 1.13 11.21
N ASP A 67 -36.61 1.79 12.15
CA ASP A 67 -38.01 1.57 12.48
C ASP A 67 -39.01 1.86 11.34
N LEU A 68 -40.06 1.04 11.31
CA LEU A 68 -41.12 0.99 10.30
C LEU A 68 -41.89 2.32 10.15
N ASP A 69 -41.93 3.15 11.19
CA ASP A 69 -42.56 4.48 11.22
C ASP A 69 -41.85 5.51 10.32
N TYR A 70 -40.54 5.34 10.07
CA TYR A 70 -39.78 6.20 9.16
C TYR A 70 -39.97 5.80 7.69
N LEU A 71 -40.23 4.51 7.42
CA LEU A 71 -40.60 3.98 6.10
C LEU A 71 -42.00 4.44 5.64
N LEU A 72 -42.87 4.81 6.58
CA LEU A 72 -44.25 5.21 6.30
C LEU A 72 -44.41 6.73 6.06
N THR A 73 -43.49 7.57 6.56
CA THR A 73 -43.64 9.05 6.56
C THR A 73 -42.84 9.74 5.46
N ALA A 74 -41.70 9.19 5.05
CA ALA A 74 -40.95 9.69 3.90
C ALA A 74 -41.44 9.00 2.62
N LYS A 75 -41.38 9.67 1.45
CA LYS A 75 -41.45 8.94 0.17
C LYS A 75 -40.37 7.85 0.18
N SER A 76 -40.76 6.61 0.46
CA SER A 76 -39.90 5.60 1.11
C SER A 76 -38.67 5.16 0.29
N GLY A 77 -38.63 5.51 -1.00
CA GLY A 77 -37.47 5.26 -1.86
C GLY A 77 -36.39 6.33 -1.81
N GLU A 78 -36.72 7.62 -1.68
CA GLU A 78 -35.75 8.71 -1.86
C GLU A 78 -34.91 8.93 -0.60
N LEU A 79 -35.54 8.94 0.57
CA LEU A 79 -34.86 9.16 1.84
C LEU A 79 -33.98 7.96 2.27
N SER A 80 -34.47 6.73 2.06
CA SER A 80 -33.70 5.50 2.32
C SER A 80 -32.47 5.41 1.40
N THR A 81 -32.60 5.88 0.15
CA THR A 81 -31.48 5.97 -0.79
C THR A 81 -30.45 7.01 -0.36
N ILE A 82 -30.89 8.16 0.16
CA ILE A 82 -29.98 9.22 0.64
C ILE A 82 -29.18 8.73 1.86
N ILE A 83 -29.84 8.09 2.83
CA ILE A 83 -29.17 7.54 4.02
C ILE A 83 -28.22 6.40 3.65
N SER A 84 -28.66 5.46 2.80
CA SER A 84 -27.81 4.37 2.29
C SER A 84 -26.59 4.88 1.51
N ARG A 85 -26.75 5.95 0.72
CA ARG A 85 -25.65 6.65 0.05
C ARG A 85 -24.71 7.34 1.04
N GLY A 86 -25.24 7.97 2.10
CA GLY A 86 -24.45 8.62 3.15
C GLY A 86 -23.61 7.64 3.96
N VAL A 87 -24.18 6.48 4.33
CA VAL A 87 -23.46 5.40 5.02
C VAL A 87 -22.38 4.80 4.12
N ARG A 88 -22.67 4.57 2.83
CA ARG A 88 -21.69 4.10 1.84
C ARG A 88 -20.56 5.10 1.61
N SER A 89 -20.86 6.40 1.57
CA SER A 89 -19.86 7.45 1.40
C SER A 89 -18.94 7.53 2.61
N THR A 90 -19.50 7.52 3.83
CA THR A 90 -18.71 7.55 5.07
C THR A 90 -17.78 6.34 5.18
N THR A 91 -18.31 5.16 4.87
CA THR A 91 -17.55 3.90 4.73
C THR A 91 -16.41 4.02 3.73
N SER A 92 -16.69 4.58 2.56
CA SER A 92 -15.71 4.74 1.49
C SER A 92 -14.59 5.70 1.89
N ILE A 93 -14.93 6.79 2.59
CA ILE A 93 -13.97 7.77 3.10
C ILE A 93 -13.08 7.13 4.17
N LEU A 94 -13.67 6.36 5.10
CA LEU A 94 -12.93 5.67 6.15
C LEU A 94 -11.94 4.66 5.54
N ASN A 95 -12.37 3.90 4.53
CA ASN A 95 -11.48 3.03 3.76
C ASN A 95 -10.40 3.81 3.01
N MET A 96 -10.74 4.92 2.35
CA MET A 96 -9.75 5.73 1.63
C MET A 96 -8.70 6.30 2.59
N MET A 97 -9.12 6.76 3.77
CA MET A 97 -8.23 7.25 4.81
C MET A 97 -7.28 6.15 5.32
N LEU A 98 -7.82 4.97 5.66
CA LEU A 98 -7.00 3.87 6.19
C LEU A 98 -6.10 3.21 5.14
N PHE A 99 -6.57 3.08 3.90
CA PHE A 99 -5.88 2.31 2.87
C PHE A 99 -5.09 3.15 1.86
N GLN A 100 -5.34 4.46 1.76
CA GLN A 100 -4.55 5.35 0.90
C GLN A 100 -3.80 6.38 1.74
N VAL A 101 -4.49 7.14 2.60
CA VAL A 101 -3.85 8.27 3.30
C VAL A 101 -2.79 7.80 4.29
N VAL A 102 -3.11 6.84 5.17
CA VAL A 102 -2.16 6.30 6.16
C VAL A 102 -0.90 5.72 5.50
N PRO A 103 -0.99 4.77 4.53
CA PRO A 103 0.20 4.24 3.89
C PRO A 103 0.96 5.28 3.05
N THR A 104 0.28 6.24 2.43
CA THR A 104 0.93 7.32 1.68
C THR A 104 1.77 8.21 2.59
N ILE A 105 1.24 8.61 3.75
CA ILE A 105 1.97 9.43 4.72
C ILE A 105 3.17 8.64 5.26
N PHE A 106 3.00 7.36 5.56
CA PHE A 106 4.09 6.52 6.04
C PHE A 106 5.21 6.41 5.00
N GLU A 107 4.87 6.09 3.75
CA GLU A 107 5.84 5.99 2.65
C GLU A 107 6.56 7.32 2.42
N PHE A 108 5.82 8.43 2.35
CA PHE A 108 6.39 9.76 2.17
C PHE A 108 7.33 10.16 3.32
N SER A 109 6.96 9.86 4.56
CA SER A 109 7.81 10.13 5.73
C SER A 109 9.12 9.34 5.70
N LEU A 110 9.07 8.08 5.25
CA LEU A 110 10.24 7.21 5.14
C LEU A 110 11.17 7.70 4.02
N VAL A 111 10.60 8.08 2.87
CA VAL A 111 11.36 8.66 1.76
C VAL A 111 12.07 9.94 2.20
N LEU A 112 11.37 10.87 2.86
CA LEU A 112 11.96 12.12 3.36
C LEU A 112 13.08 11.86 4.38
N TYR A 113 12.86 10.90 5.29
CA TYR A 113 13.85 10.52 6.28
C TYR A 113 15.15 10.03 5.60
N VAL A 114 15.04 9.09 4.66
CA VAL A 114 16.21 8.53 3.94
C VAL A 114 16.92 9.58 3.08
N LEU A 115 16.17 10.46 2.41
CA LEU A 115 16.76 11.53 1.58
C LEU A 115 17.59 12.49 2.43
N THR A 116 17.07 12.86 3.60
CA THR A 116 17.72 13.79 4.52
C THR A 116 19.04 13.23 5.05
N THR A 117 19.08 11.93 5.39
CA THR A 117 20.29 11.31 5.94
C THR A 117 21.33 10.96 4.88
N SER A 118 20.92 10.65 3.64
CA SER A 118 21.83 10.08 2.62
C SER A 118 22.36 11.10 1.61
N VAL A 119 21.52 12.04 1.18
CA VAL A 119 21.84 13.00 0.10
C VAL A 119 21.96 14.44 0.65
N GLY A 120 21.25 14.73 1.73
CA GLY A 120 21.29 16.00 2.45
C GLY A 120 19.91 16.67 2.53
N PRO A 121 19.74 17.66 3.43
CA PRO A 121 18.44 18.27 3.70
C PRO A 121 17.86 19.06 2.52
N LEU A 122 18.72 19.55 1.61
CA LEU A 122 18.31 20.36 0.47
C LEU A 122 17.49 19.56 -0.56
N THR A 123 17.82 18.28 -0.77
CA THR A 123 17.02 17.39 -1.64
C THR A 123 15.67 17.03 -1.03
N ALA A 124 15.59 16.85 0.29
CA ALA A 124 14.31 16.59 0.96
C ALA A 124 13.35 17.77 0.83
N ALA A 125 13.87 19.01 0.91
CA ALA A 125 13.06 20.22 0.74
C ALA A 125 12.45 20.34 -0.66
N ILE A 126 13.17 19.92 -1.71
CA ILE A 126 12.66 19.96 -3.09
C ILE A 126 11.55 18.92 -3.29
N THR A 127 11.68 17.73 -2.69
CA THR A 127 10.65 16.67 -2.74
C THR A 127 9.36 17.04 -1.99
N VAL A 128 9.43 17.88 -0.96
CA VAL A 128 8.21 18.42 -0.29
C VAL A 128 7.53 19.49 -1.13
N GLY A 129 8.31 20.26 -1.91
CA GLY A 129 7.81 21.37 -2.71
C GLY A 129 7.31 21.01 -4.12
N THR A 130 7.43 19.75 -4.54
CA THR A 130 7.01 19.25 -5.86
C THR A 130 5.82 18.31 -5.73
#